data_AF-A0A662QYX6-F1
#
_entry.id   AF-A0A662QYX6-F1
#
_cell.length_a   1.000
_cell.length_b   1.000
_cell.length_c   1.000
_cell.angle_alpha   90.00
_cell.angle_beta   90.00
_cell.angle_gamma   90.00
#
_symmetry.space_group_name_H-M   'P 1'
#
loop_
_entity.id
_entity.type
_entity.pdbx_description
1 polymer ?
#
loop_
_entity_poly.entity_id
_entity_poly.type
_entity_poly.pdbx_seq_one_letter_code
_entity_poly.pdbx_strand_id
1 'polypeptide(L)'
;MIIYGPVLSWRFGRSLGIDLIQPPKICTFDCIYCQLGQTQHKICSRNEFSRRIDIGVLEDELNEKIECVDVDAITLSGSGEPTLNPQLGEVIDVVRGSTKKPLIILTNSSLLSDVSEDLQKLDLVEAKLDAITQDTFASVNKPCE
;
A
#
# COMPACT_ATOMS: atom_id res chain seq x y z
N MET A 1 9.40 -10.24 4.31
CA MET A 1 8.25 -10.94 3.71
C MET A 1 7.41 -9.89 3.05
N ILE A 2 7.04 -10.17 1.80
CA ILE A 2 6.28 -9.23 0.97
C ILE A 2 4.80 -9.35 1.34
N ILE A 3 4.35 -10.58 1.63
CA ILE A 3 2.98 -10.88 2.05
C ILE A 3 2.90 -11.07 3.56
N TYR A 4 1.84 -10.55 4.18
CA TYR A 4 1.52 -10.76 5.59
C TYR A 4 0.03 -11.04 5.80
N GLY A 5 -0.29 -11.58 6.98
CA GLY A 5 -1.64 -11.97 7.34
C GLY A 5 -1.91 -13.48 7.11
N PRO A 6 -3.20 -13.87 7.03
CA PRO A 6 -4.37 -13.00 6.92
C PRO A 6 -4.60 -12.15 8.17
N VAL A 7 -5.01 -10.91 7.97
CA VAL A 7 -5.44 -10.00 9.04
C VAL A 7 -6.96 -9.97 9.07
N LEU A 8 -7.55 -10.03 10.25
CA LEU A 8 -8.99 -9.80 10.43
C LEU A 8 -9.28 -8.31 10.30
N SER A 9 -9.54 -7.87 9.07
CA SER A 9 -9.97 -6.52 8.75
C SER A 9 -11.45 -6.36 9.06
N TRP A 10 -11.78 -5.35 9.86
CA TRP A 10 -13.17 -4.94 10.09
C TRP A 10 -13.87 -4.45 8.81
N ARG A 11 -13.11 -3.99 7.82
CA ARG A 11 -13.61 -3.48 6.53
C ARG A 11 -13.70 -4.56 5.45
N PHE A 12 -12.74 -5.48 5.42
CA PHE A 12 -12.52 -6.39 4.28
C PHE A 12 -12.51 -7.87 4.66
N GLY A 13 -12.92 -8.23 5.88
CA GLY A 13 -12.88 -9.61 6.34
C GLY A 13 -11.44 -10.12 6.52
N ARG A 14 -11.19 -11.39 6.18
CA ARG A 14 -9.85 -11.98 6.21
C ARG A 14 -9.03 -11.48 5.02
N SER A 15 -8.24 -10.43 5.22
CA SER A 15 -7.43 -9.84 4.14
C SER A 15 -5.98 -10.30 4.21
N LEU A 16 -5.41 -10.70 3.08
CA LEU A 16 -3.94 -10.73 2.93
C LEU A 16 -3.44 -9.32 2.64
N GLY A 17 -2.30 -8.97 3.21
CA GLY A 17 -1.63 -7.70 2.95
C GLY A 17 -0.37 -7.89 2.12
N ILE A 18 -0.11 -6.97 1.18
CA ILE A 18 1.11 -6.92 0.37
C ILE A 18 1.86 -5.62 0.67
N ASP A 19 3.03 -5.73 1.31
CA ASP A 19 3.88 -4.59 1.68
C ASP A 19 4.89 -4.27 0.57
N LEU A 20 4.54 -3.27 -0.25
CA LEU A 20 5.41 -2.76 -1.33
C LEU A 20 6.59 -1.94 -0.82
N ILE A 21 6.55 -1.43 0.40
CA ILE A 21 7.56 -0.50 0.91
C ILE A 21 8.66 -1.26 1.63
N GLN A 22 8.24 -2.24 2.44
CA GLN A 22 9.07 -3.02 3.36
C GLN A 22 9.81 -2.14 4.39
N PRO A 23 9.95 -2.57 5.65
CA PRO A 23 10.66 -1.79 6.66
C PRO A 23 12.08 -1.37 6.21
N PRO A 24 12.57 -0.17 6.59
CA PRO A 24 11.93 0.81 7.47
C PRO A 24 10.81 1.62 6.78
N LYS A 25 10.00 2.31 7.58
CA LYS A 25 8.84 3.07 7.09
C LYS A 25 9.23 4.22 6.15
N ILE A 26 8.71 4.18 4.92
CA ILE A 26 8.87 5.25 3.92
C ILE A 26 7.49 5.73 3.46
N CYS A 27 7.23 7.01 3.63
CA CYS A 27 5.92 7.59 3.34
C CYS A 27 6.09 9.06 2.96
N THR A 28 5.16 9.62 2.21
CA THR A 28 5.13 11.05 1.93
C THR A 28 4.72 11.87 3.17
N PHE A 29 4.11 11.23 4.17
CA PHE A 29 3.62 11.86 5.40
C PHE A 29 4.31 11.30 6.65
N ASP A 30 4.27 12.05 7.75
CA ASP A 30 4.63 11.59 9.10
C ASP A 30 3.48 11.82 10.08
N CYS A 31 2.35 11.16 9.80
CA CYS A 31 1.11 11.39 10.55
C CYS A 31 1.27 11.07 12.04
N ILE A 32 0.84 12.00 12.91
CA ILE A 32 1.02 11.92 14.37
C ILE A 32 0.37 10.70 15.03
N TYR A 33 -0.60 10.09 14.36
CA TYR A 33 -1.36 8.94 14.85
C TYR A 33 -0.98 7.62 14.16
N CYS A 34 0.07 7.61 13.34
CA CYS A 34 0.42 6.43 12.54
C CYS A 34 0.81 5.25 13.44
N GLN A 35 0.08 4.14 13.33
CA GLN A 35 0.35 2.90 14.10
C GLN A 35 1.73 2.29 13.81
N LEU A 36 2.32 2.62 12.67
CA LEU A 36 3.66 2.17 12.26
C LEU A 36 4.78 3.00 12.90
N GLY A 37 4.43 4.01 13.70
CA GLY A 37 5.37 4.96 14.30
C GLY A 37 5.82 6.05 13.33
N GLN A 38 6.92 6.71 13.68
CA GLN A 38 7.49 7.83 12.92
C GLN A 38 8.05 7.37 11.57
N THR A 39 7.80 8.16 10.54
CA THR A 39 8.36 7.95 9.20
C THR A 39 9.87 8.13 9.23
N GLN A 40 10.61 7.08 8.88
CA GLN A 40 12.07 7.06 8.93
C GLN A 40 12.68 7.82 7.75
N HIS A 41 12.07 7.66 6.57
CA HIS A 41 12.42 8.42 5.37
C HIS A 41 11.16 9.02 4.78
N LYS A 42 11.10 10.35 4.76
CA LYS A 42 10.00 11.09 4.16
C LYS A 42 10.45 11.56 2.79
N ILE A 43 9.77 11.12 1.74
CA ILE A 43 10.09 11.45 0.33
C ILE A 43 8.85 12.02 -0.35
N CYS A 44 9.02 12.86 -1.36
CA CYS A 44 7.91 13.55 -2.01
C CYS A 44 7.49 12.96 -3.35
N SER A 45 8.30 12.09 -3.93
CA SER A 45 8.05 11.57 -5.26
C SER A 45 8.41 10.09 -5.40
N ARG A 46 7.76 9.43 -6.36
CA ARG A 46 8.08 8.04 -6.76
C ARG A 46 9.53 7.91 -7.25
N ASN A 47 10.10 8.98 -7.81
CA ASN A 47 11.47 9.00 -8.35
C ASN A 47 12.55 8.84 -7.25
N GLU A 48 12.23 9.22 -6.01
CA GLU A 48 13.13 9.03 -4.86
C GLU A 48 13.07 7.60 -4.31
N PHE A 49 12.04 6.82 -4.67
CA PHE A 49 11.88 5.44 -4.21
C PHE A 49 12.60 4.44 -5.12
N SER A 50 13.77 3.99 -4.68
CA SER A 50 14.63 3.09 -5.45
C SER A 50 14.41 1.60 -5.18
N ARG A 51 13.76 1.23 -4.06
CA ARG A 51 13.57 -0.18 -3.72
C ARG A 51 12.65 -0.86 -4.72
N ARG A 52 12.91 -2.15 -4.93
CA ARG A 52 12.15 -3.04 -5.78
C ARG A 52 11.86 -4.30 -4.99
N ILE A 53 10.69 -4.89 -5.21
CA ILE A 53 10.38 -6.21 -4.68
C ILE A 53 10.66 -7.25 -5.76
N ASP A 54 11.01 -8.46 -5.32
CA ASP A 54 11.15 -9.59 -6.23
C ASP A 54 9.75 -10.09 -6.60
N ILE A 55 9.40 -9.97 -7.87
CA ILE A 55 8.08 -10.30 -8.40
C ILE A 55 7.84 -11.81 -8.43
N GLY A 56 8.88 -12.61 -8.70
CA GLY A 56 8.75 -14.07 -8.67
C GLY A 56 8.48 -14.56 -7.25
N VAL A 57 9.20 -13.99 -6.27
CA VAL A 57 8.95 -14.29 -4.85
C VAL A 57 7.55 -13.86 -4.42
N LEU A 58 7.06 -12.69 -4.88
CA LEU A 58 5.70 -12.25 -4.60
C LEU A 58 4.67 -13.25 -5.15
N GLU A 59 4.82 -13.67 -6.41
CA GLU A 59 3.89 -14.59 -7.08
C GLU A 59 3.86 -15.95 -6.38
N ASP A 60 5.03 -16.51 -6.06
CA ASP A 60 5.16 -17.76 -5.34
C ASP A 60 4.54 -17.68 -3.92
N GLU A 61 4.88 -16.64 -3.14
CA GLU A 61 4.30 -16.42 -1.81
C GLU A 61 2.77 -16.25 -1.89
N LEU A 62 2.27 -15.55 -2.92
CA LEU A 62 0.84 -15.28 -3.08
C LEU A 62 0.08 -16.57 -3.37
N ASN A 63 0.55 -17.35 -4.35
CA ASN A 63 -0.07 -18.60 -4.77
C ASN A 63 -0.11 -19.61 -3.61
N GLU A 64 0.99 -19.74 -2.86
CA GLU A 64 1.02 -20.60 -1.67
C GLU A 64 -0.05 -20.15 -0.64
N LYS A 65 -0.16 -18.84 -0.37
CA LYS A 65 -1.07 -18.34 0.66
C LYS A 65 -2.54 -18.48 0.30
N ILE A 66 -2.91 -18.21 -0.95
CA ILE A 66 -4.30 -18.31 -1.40
C ILE A 66 -4.79 -19.77 -1.48
N GLU A 67 -3.89 -20.74 -1.70
CA GLU A 67 -4.22 -22.17 -1.62
C GLU A 67 -4.36 -22.64 -0.16
N CYS A 68 -3.53 -22.14 0.75
CA CYS A 68 -3.50 -22.60 2.13
C CYS A 68 -4.55 -21.95 3.04
N VAL A 69 -5.03 -20.76 2.68
CA VAL A 69 -5.86 -19.93 3.56
C VAL A 69 -7.00 -19.29 2.79
N ASP A 70 -8.23 -19.45 3.28
CA ASP A 70 -9.37 -18.74 2.72
C ASP A 70 -9.37 -17.27 3.15
N VAL A 71 -9.33 -16.39 2.14
CA VAL A 71 -9.18 -14.95 2.28
C VAL A 71 -10.29 -14.26 1.51
N ASP A 72 -10.83 -13.19 2.09
CA ASP A 72 -11.92 -12.42 1.52
C ASP A 72 -11.41 -11.34 0.54
N ALA A 73 -10.17 -10.87 0.73
CA ALA A 73 -9.58 -9.79 -0.04
C ALA A 73 -8.05 -9.80 -0.01
N ILE A 74 -7.45 -9.08 -0.96
CA ILE A 74 -6.02 -8.72 -0.97
C ILE A 74 -5.93 -7.20 -0.87
N THR A 75 -5.10 -6.73 0.05
CA THR A 75 -4.90 -5.30 0.29
C THR A 75 -3.43 -4.93 0.05
N LEU A 76 -3.19 -3.99 -0.86
CA LEU A 76 -1.93 -3.29 -1.03
C LEU A 76 -1.80 -2.26 0.10
N SER A 77 -1.01 -2.59 1.11
CA SER A 77 -0.76 -1.78 2.29
C SER A 77 0.48 -2.30 2.99
N GLY A 78 1.16 -1.48 3.79
CA GLY A 78 2.31 -2.00 4.51
C GLY A 78 3.04 -0.92 5.27
N SER A 79 4.37 -0.98 5.22
CA SER A 79 5.26 -0.15 6.00
C SER A 79 5.38 1.28 5.44
N GLY A 80 4.33 1.87 4.87
CA GLY A 80 4.47 3.17 4.20
C GLY A 80 3.34 3.52 3.25
N GLU A 81 3.63 4.45 2.35
CA GLU A 81 2.71 4.82 1.26
C GLU A 81 2.94 3.92 0.04
N PRO A 82 2.07 2.94 -0.26
CA PRO A 82 2.31 1.97 -1.32
C PRO A 82 2.46 2.59 -2.71
N THR A 83 1.82 3.74 -2.98
CA THR A 83 1.92 4.40 -4.30
C THR A 83 3.31 4.96 -4.61
N LEU A 84 4.20 5.04 -3.61
CA LEU A 84 5.61 5.37 -3.84
C LEU A 84 6.33 4.29 -4.65
N ASN A 85 5.91 3.03 -4.57
CA ASN A 85 6.61 1.96 -5.25
C ASN A 85 6.37 2.06 -6.77
N PRO A 86 7.43 2.13 -7.60
CA PRO A 86 7.30 2.23 -9.05
C PRO A 86 6.88 0.91 -9.72
N GLN A 87 6.92 -0.22 -9.02
CA GLN A 87 6.38 -1.50 -9.49
C GLN A 87 4.89 -1.68 -9.15
N LEU A 88 4.19 -0.65 -8.67
CA LEU A 88 2.78 -0.76 -8.29
C LEU A 88 1.94 -1.44 -9.39
N GLY A 89 2.03 -0.97 -10.63
CA GLY A 89 1.31 -1.55 -11.76
C GLY A 89 1.66 -3.02 -12.02
N GLU A 90 2.95 -3.37 -11.98
CA GLU A 90 3.44 -4.74 -12.18
C GLU A 90 2.91 -5.68 -11.09
N VAL A 91 2.92 -5.23 -9.83
CA VAL A 91 2.38 -6.00 -8.70
C VAL A 91 0.88 -6.21 -8.84
N ILE A 92 0.14 -5.18 -9.25
CA ILE A 92 -1.30 -5.31 -9.49
C ILE A 92 -1.56 -6.37 -10.56
N ASP A 93 -0.82 -6.33 -11.67
CA ASP A 93 -1.00 -7.28 -12.78
C ASP A 93 -0.71 -8.73 -12.34
N VAL A 94 0.34 -8.95 -11.54
CA VAL A 94 0.67 -10.27 -10.96
C VAL A 94 -0.45 -10.77 -10.06
N VAL A 95 -0.92 -9.94 -9.12
CA VAL A 95 -1.99 -10.34 -8.19
C VAL A 95 -3.29 -10.67 -8.95
N ARG A 96 -3.61 -9.91 -9.99
CA ARG A 96 -4.77 -10.17 -10.87
C ARG A 96 -4.62 -11.46 -11.67
N GLY A 97 -3.40 -11.84 -12.04
CA GLY A 97 -3.10 -13.13 -12.68
C GLY A 97 -3.33 -14.31 -11.74
N SER A 98 -2.97 -14.17 -10.47
CA SER A 98 -3.10 -15.24 -9.46
C SER A 98 -4.52 -15.43 -8.93
N THR A 99 -5.33 -14.38 -8.84
CA THR A 99 -6.66 -14.50 -8.21
C THR A 99 -7.69 -13.46 -8.65
N LYS A 100 -8.97 -13.80 -8.46
CA LYS A 100 -10.13 -12.93 -8.68
C LYS A 100 -10.70 -12.32 -7.39
N LYS A 101 -10.04 -12.54 -6.25
CA LYS A 101 -10.46 -11.92 -4.98
C LYS A 101 -10.37 -10.39 -5.10
N PRO A 102 -11.22 -9.64 -4.37
CA PRO A 102 -11.14 -8.19 -4.31
C PRO A 102 -9.73 -7.69 -4.04
N LEU A 103 -9.23 -6.81 -4.89
CA LEU A 103 -7.92 -6.18 -4.77
C LEU A 103 -8.09 -4.69 -4.42
N ILE A 104 -7.62 -4.34 -3.24
CA ILE A 104 -7.77 -3.01 -2.63
C ILE A 104 -6.41 -2.36 -2.42
N ILE A 105 -6.33 -1.04 -2.48
CA ILE A 105 -5.17 -0.27 -1.96
C ILE A 105 -5.59 0.66 -0.84
N LEU A 106 -4.70 0.79 0.15
CA LEU A 106 -4.77 1.85 1.16
C LEU A 106 -3.74 2.92 0.87
N THR A 107 -4.19 4.14 0.59
CA THR A 107 -3.31 5.25 0.23
C THR A 107 -3.61 6.49 1.05
N ASN A 108 -2.55 7.23 1.38
CA ASN A 108 -2.62 8.54 2.00
C ASN A 108 -3.03 9.66 1.03
N SER A 109 -3.26 9.32 -0.24
CA SER A 109 -3.76 10.18 -1.32
C SER A 109 -2.77 11.20 -1.89
N SER A 110 -1.53 11.26 -1.41
CA SER A 110 -0.61 12.33 -1.81
C SER A 110 -0.08 12.23 -3.23
N LEU A 111 -0.18 11.05 -3.87
CA LEU A 111 0.38 10.76 -5.19
C LEU A 111 -0.66 10.24 -6.18
N LEU A 112 -1.97 10.43 -5.93
CA LEU A 112 -3.03 9.85 -6.75
C LEU A 112 -2.92 10.20 -8.25
N SER A 113 -2.46 11.42 -8.57
CA SER A 113 -2.22 11.84 -9.95
C SER A 113 -1.21 10.97 -10.67
N ASP A 114 -0.19 10.50 -9.95
CA ASP A 114 1.00 9.85 -10.52
C ASP A 114 0.79 8.33 -10.73
N VAL A 115 -0.29 7.79 -10.19
CA VAL A 115 -0.65 6.36 -10.26
C VAL A 115 -2.06 6.14 -10.80
N SER A 116 -2.71 7.16 -11.38
CA SER A 116 -4.11 7.09 -11.78
C SER A 116 -4.44 5.94 -12.74
N GLU A 117 -3.51 5.57 -13.64
CA GLU A 117 -3.65 4.41 -14.53
C GLU A 117 -3.54 3.07 -13.78
N ASP A 118 -2.58 2.95 -12.87
CA ASP A 118 -2.41 1.77 -12.02
C ASP A 118 -3.65 1.53 -11.14
N LEU A 119 -4.18 2.62 -10.54
CA LEU A 119 -5.30 2.57 -9.62
C LEU A 119 -6.62 2.14 -10.29
N GLN A 120 -6.80 2.38 -11.59
CA GLN A 120 -7.99 1.94 -12.34
C GLN A 120 -8.12 0.42 -12.45
N LYS A 121 -7.04 -0.32 -12.22
CA LYS A 121 -7.02 -1.79 -12.25
C LYS A 121 -7.51 -2.42 -10.93
N LEU A 122 -7.70 -1.63 -9.89
CA LEU A 122 -8.11 -2.07 -8.54
C LEU A 122 -9.63 -2.10 -8.41
N ASP A 123 -10.15 -2.97 -7.54
CA ASP A 123 -11.59 -3.00 -7.24
C ASP A 123 -12.00 -1.87 -6.31
N LEU A 124 -11.08 -1.44 -5.44
CA LEU A 124 -11.31 -0.35 -4.49
C LEU A 124 -10.01 0.42 -4.21
N VAL A 125 -10.11 1.75 -4.24
CA VAL A 125 -9.08 2.66 -3.77
C VAL A 125 -9.60 3.33 -2.51
N GLU A 126 -9.00 3.01 -1.37
CA GLU A 126 -9.30 3.73 -0.13
C GLU A 126 -8.31 4.86 0.07
N ALA A 127 -8.76 6.04 -0.36
CA ALA A 127 -8.03 7.29 -0.30
C ALA A 127 -8.37 8.05 0.99
N LYS A 128 -7.35 8.33 1.76
CA LYS A 128 -7.44 9.05 3.03
C LYS A 128 -7.59 10.57 2.83
N LEU A 129 -8.41 11.21 3.67
CA LEU A 129 -8.52 12.68 3.80
C LEU A 129 -8.71 13.06 5.27
N ASP A 130 -7.68 13.67 5.88
CA ASP A 130 -7.68 13.96 7.34
C ASP A 130 -8.04 15.40 7.71
N ALA A 131 -7.82 16.33 6.79
CA ALA A 131 -7.80 17.74 7.10
C ALA A 131 -8.47 18.54 5.99
N ILE A 132 -9.21 19.57 6.39
CA ILE A 132 -9.92 20.48 5.49
C ILE A 132 -9.17 21.80 5.27
N THR A 133 -8.09 22.05 6.01
CA THR A 133 -7.23 23.23 5.88
C THR A 133 -5.75 22.82 5.85
N GLN A 134 -4.92 23.70 5.28
CA GLN A 134 -3.47 23.49 5.22
C GLN A 134 -2.82 23.40 6.61
N ASP A 135 -3.25 24.24 7.55
CA ASP A 135 -2.70 24.25 8.91
C ASP A 135 -2.98 22.92 9.64
N THR A 136 -4.22 22.43 9.55
CA THR A 136 -4.56 21.14 10.15
C THR A 136 -3.82 19.99 9.45
N PHE A 137 -3.71 20.02 8.12
CA PHE A 137 -2.96 19.04 7.35
C PHE A 137 -1.47 19.00 7.75
N ALA A 138 -0.83 20.17 7.87
CA ALA A 138 0.56 20.26 8.29
C ALA A 138 0.77 19.75 9.73
N SER A 139 -0.14 20.07 10.65
CA SER A 139 -0.04 19.65 12.06
C SER A 139 -0.28 18.14 12.25
N VAL A 140 -1.22 17.55 11.51
CA VAL A 140 -1.65 16.16 11.67
C VAL A 140 -0.83 15.22 10.79
N ASN A 141 -0.73 15.51 9.49
CA ASN A 141 -0.09 14.62 8.50
C ASN A 141 1.41 14.85 8.40
N LYS A 142 1.90 16.05 8.73
CA LYS A 142 3.30 16.46 8.58
C LYS A 142 3.86 16.02 7.21
N PRO A 143 3.31 16.54 6.10
CA PRO A 143 3.70 16.13 4.76
C PRO A 143 5.19 16.39 4.51
N CYS A 144 5.70 15.79 3.43
CA CYS A 144 7.01 16.11 2.91
C CYS A 144 7.00 17.53 2.30
N GLU A 145 8.17 18.16 2.24
CA GLU A 145 8.39 19.50 1.69
C GLU A 145 9.10 19.43 0.35
#